data_AF-A0A6V7IZU0-F1
#
_entry.id   AF-A0A6V7IZU0-F1
#
_cell.length_a   1.000
_cell.length_b   1.000
_cell.length_c   1.000
_cell.angle_alpha   90.00
_cell.angle_beta   90.00
_cell.angle_gamma   90.00
#
_symmetry.space_group_name_H-M   'P 1'
#
loop_
_entity.id
_entity.type
_entity.pdbx_description
1 polymer ?
#
loop_
_entity_poly.entity_id
_entity_poly.type
_entity_poly.pdbx_seq_one_letter_code
_entity_poly.pdbx_strand_id
1 'polypeptide(L)'
;HAESVDESAKLTSAGYLCPQCMSKHCELPVECKACGLTLVSAPHLARSYHYLFPVEPFEEISLPDGVKHCYGCQKAFSAADKK
;
A
#
# COMPACT_ATOMS: atom_id res chain seq x y z
N HIS A 1 9.37 -13.99 -6.72
CA HIS A 1 9.90 -15.25 -6.14
C HIS A 1 8.78 -15.82 -5.30
N ALA A 2 8.14 -16.89 -5.78
CA ALA A 2 7.08 -17.58 -5.05
C ALA A 2 7.75 -18.67 -4.22
N GLU A 3 7.56 -18.64 -2.90
CA GLU A 3 8.05 -19.67 -2.01
C GLU A 3 6.87 -20.16 -1.17
N SER A 4 6.33 -21.29 -1.59
CA SER A 4 5.46 -22.12 -0.77
C SER A 4 6.31 -22.70 0.37
N VAL A 5 5.99 -22.39 1.63
CA VAL A 5 6.54 -23.12 2.77
C VAL A 5 5.44 -23.32 3.82
N ASP A 6 5.06 -24.58 3.96
CA ASP A 6 4.12 -25.14 4.92
C ASP A 6 4.75 -25.24 6.33
N GLU A 7 3.92 -24.99 7.33
CA GLU A 7 3.95 -25.45 8.74
C GLU A 7 5.30 -25.80 9.39
N SER A 8 5.82 -24.84 10.17
CA SER A 8 6.48 -25.16 11.43
C SER A 8 6.49 -23.89 12.26
N ALA A 9 5.89 -23.93 13.45
CA ALA A 9 5.95 -22.89 14.46
C ALA A 9 7.41 -22.59 14.87
N LYS A 10 8.13 -21.85 14.03
CA LYS A 10 9.45 -21.33 14.33
C LYS A 10 9.27 -20.28 15.41
N LEU A 11 9.96 -20.47 16.54
CA LEU A 11 10.15 -19.43 17.55
C LEU A 11 10.96 -18.30 16.90
N THR A 12 10.29 -17.38 16.22
CA THR A 12 10.93 -16.22 15.60
C THR A 12 11.05 -15.12 16.65
N SER A 13 12.23 -14.50 16.77
CA SER A 13 12.39 -13.30 17.60
C SER A 13 11.67 -12.08 17.00
N ALA A 14 11.37 -12.12 15.69
CA ALA A 14 10.56 -11.15 14.97
C ALA A 14 9.05 -11.34 15.25
N GLY A 15 8.30 -10.24 15.25
CA GLY A 15 6.85 -10.22 15.43
C GLY A 15 6.37 -8.80 15.76
N TYR A 16 5.07 -8.60 15.77
CA TYR A 16 4.46 -7.30 16.03
C TYR A 16 4.07 -7.20 17.51
N LEU A 17 4.49 -6.13 18.17
CA LEU A 17 4.10 -5.86 19.56
C LEU A 17 2.83 -5.00 19.58
N CYS A 18 1.87 -5.41 20.40
CA CYS A 18 0.71 -4.58 20.69
C CYS A 18 1.16 -3.33 21.46
N PRO A 19 0.87 -2.11 20.99
CA PRO A 19 1.33 -0.88 21.64
C PRO A 19 0.66 -0.63 23.00
N GLN A 20 -0.45 -1.31 23.31
CA GLN A 20 -1.20 -1.12 24.54
C GLN A 20 -0.78 -2.07 25.66
N CYS A 21 -0.57 -3.36 25.35
CA CYS A 21 -0.28 -4.39 26.35
C CYS A 21 1.03 -5.14 26.13
N MET A 22 1.79 -4.77 25.09
CA MET A 22 3.09 -5.37 24.73
C MET A 22 3.05 -6.87 24.40
N SER A 23 1.86 -7.45 24.20
CA SER A 23 1.73 -8.83 23.71
C SER A 23 2.29 -8.96 22.30
N LYS A 24 3.02 -10.04 22.02
CA LYS A 24 3.63 -10.30 20.71
C LYS A 24 2.71 -11.12 19.81
N HIS A 25 2.58 -10.74 18.55
CA HIS A 25 1.75 -11.40 17.54
C HIS A 25 2.58 -11.74 16.30
N CYS A 26 2.30 -12.90 15.70
CA CYS A 26 3.07 -13.42 14.57
C CYS A 26 2.73 -12.73 13.25
N GLU A 27 1.49 -12.25 13.10
CA GLU A 27 0.98 -11.66 11.86
C GLU A 27 0.01 -10.51 12.12
N LEU A 28 -0.22 -9.70 11.09
CA LEU A 28 -1.21 -8.64 11.03
C LEU A 28 -2.00 -8.82 9.72
N PRO A 29 -3.30 -8.49 9.66
CA PRO A 29 -4.13 -7.87 10.71
C PRO A 29 -4.67 -8.88 11.73
N VAL A 30 -4.74 -8.50 13.01
CA VAL A 30 -5.28 -9.36 14.07
C VAL A 30 -5.87 -8.52 15.21
N GLU A 31 -6.85 -9.06 15.91
CA GLU A 31 -7.33 -8.50 17.17
C GLU A 31 -6.49 -9.04 18.34
N CYS A 32 -5.92 -8.13 19.13
CA CYS A 32 -5.12 -8.48 20.29
C CYS A 32 -5.97 -9.16 21.38
N LYS A 33 -5.70 -10.43 21.66
CA LYS A 33 -6.48 -11.20 22.66
C LYS A 33 -6.26 -10.79 24.12
N ALA A 34 -5.21 -10.02 24.41
CA ALA A 34 -4.94 -9.53 25.76
C ALA A 34 -5.70 -8.23 26.09
N CYS A 35 -5.90 -7.34 25.11
CA CYS A 35 -6.52 -6.02 25.36
C CYS A 35 -7.64 -5.65 24.38
N GLY A 36 -7.98 -6.50 23.41
CA GLY A 36 -9.03 -6.28 22.41
C GLY A 36 -8.68 -5.30 21.29
N LEU A 37 -7.45 -4.75 21.24
CA LEU A 37 -7.06 -3.76 20.24
C LEU A 37 -6.82 -4.43 18.88
N THR A 38 -7.48 -3.95 17.83
CA THR A 38 -7.20 -4.36 16.44
C THR A 38 -5.86 -3.80 15.99
N LEU A 39 -4.92 -4.69 15.71
CA LEU A 39 -3.62 -4.35 15.15
C LEU A 39 -3.66 -4.49 13.63
N VAL A 40 -3.31 -3.41 12.94
CA VAL A 40 -3.24 -3.31 11.48
C VAL A 40 -1.93 -2.65 11.10
N SER A 41 -1.31 -3.09 10.02
CA SER A 41 -0.08 -2.48 9.52
C SER A 41 -0.40 -1.25 8.67
N ALA A 42 0.50 -0.26 8.65
CA ALA A 42 0.37 0.90 7.79
C ALA A 42 0.23 0.51 6.29
N PRO A 43 0.96 -0.48 5.75
CA PRO A 43 0.74 -0.96 4.38
C PRO A 43 -0.66 -1.53 4.12
N HIS A 44 -1.25 -2.27 5.08
CA HIS A 44 -2.61 -2.78 4.93
C HIS A 44 -3.63 -1.65 4.88
N LEU A 45 -3.45 -0.63 5.71
CA LEU A 45 -4.29 0.56 5.71
C LEU A 45 -4.11 1.40 4.44
N ALA A 46 -2.87 1.62 4.00
CA ALA A 46 -2.57 2.36 2.78
C ALA A 46 -3.20 1.70 1.54
N ARG A 47 -3.24 0.36 1.48
CA ARG A 47 -3.89 -0.35 0.38
C ARG A 47 -5.42 -0.16 0.39
N SER A 48 -6.04 -0.16 1.57
CA SER A 48 -7.50 0.07 1.66
C SER A 48 -7.88 1.53 1.41
N TYR A 49 -6.97 2.49 1.63
CA TYR A 49 -7.23 3.92 1.37
C TYR A 49 -7.64 4.21 -0.07
N HIS A 50 -7.15 3.48 -1.07
CA HIS A 50 -7.60 3.66 -2.46
C HIS A 50 -9.11 3.38 -2.65
N TYR A 51 -9.69 2.49 -1.85
CA TYR A 51 -11.13 2.20 -1.88
C TYR A 51 -11.94 3.15 -1.01
N LEU A 52 -11.35 3.61 0.10
CA LEU A 52 -12.01 4.56 1.01
C LEU A 52 -12.03 5.99 0.43
N PHE A 53 -11.05 6.32 -0.40
CA PHE A 53 -10.87 7.65 -0.99
C PHE A 53 -10.51 7.49 -2.47
N PRO A 54 -11.49 7.18 -3.34
CA PRO A 54 -11.23 7.05 -4.77
C PRO A 54 -10.77 8.40 -5.35
N VAL A 55 -9.76 8.36 -6.21
CA VAL A 55 -9.27 9.53 -6.94
C VAL A 55 -10.21 9.83 -8.11
N GLU A 56 -10.48 11.10 -8.37
CA GLU A 56 -11.24 11.50 -9.55
C GLU A 56 -10.53 11.07 -10.84
N PRO A 57 -11.30 10.66 -11.87
CA PRO A 57 -10.73 10.33 -13.17
C PRO A 57 -10.06 11.56 -13.78
N PHE A 58 -9.00 11.33 -14.56
CA PHE A 58 -8.38 12.41 -15.33
C PHE A 58 -9.29 12.86 -16.46
N GLU A 59 -9.33 14.18 -16.70
CA GLU A 59 -9.92 14.75 -17.90
C GLU A 59 -8.89 14.70 -19.04
N GLU A 60 -9.27 14.09 -20.16
CA GLU A 60 -8.45 14.08 -21.36
C GLU A 60 -8.51 15.45 -22.04
N ILE A 61 -7.34 16.09 -22.16
CA ILE A 61 -7.19 17.38 -22.80
C ILE A 61 -6.22 17.29 -23.97
N SER A 62 -6.39 18.19 -24.93
CA SER A 62 -5.36 18.44 -25.94
C SER A 62 -4.12 19.06 -25.27
N LEU A 63 -2.93 18.70 -25.77
CA LEU A 63 -1.65 19.23 -25.28
C LEU A 63 -1.65 20.77 -25.26
N PRO A 64 -1.59 21.42 -24.08
CA PRO A 64 -1.60 22.87 -23.97
C PRO A 64 -0.29 23.50 -24.48
N ASP A 65 -0.38 24.74 -24.97
CA ASP A 65 0.79 25.51 -25.37
C ASP A 65 1.75 25.70 -24.18
N GLY A 66 3.02 25.37 -24.38
CA GLY A 66 4.07 25.47 -23.36
C GLY A 66 4.30 24.20 -22.53
N VAL A 67 3.40 23.22 -22.55
CA VAL A 67 3.58 21.94 -21.87
C VAL A 67 4.30 20.96 -22.80
N LYS A 68 5.58 20.69 -22.51
CA LYS A 68 6.43 19.82 -23.33
C LYS A 68 6.73 18.46 -22.71
N HIS A 69 6.55 18.31 -21.40
CA HIS A 69 6.90 17.10 -20.67
C HIS A 69 5.77 16.66 -19.74
N CYS A 70 5.60 15.34 -19.59
CA CYS A 70 4.66 14.77 -18.63
C CYS A 70 5.14 15.05 -17.20
N TYR A 71 4.28 15.58 -16.33
CA TYR A 71 4.62 15.91 -14.95
C TYR A 71 5.07 14.69 -14.13
N GLY A 72 4.43 13.54 -14.31
CA GLY A 72 4.70 12.33 -13.52
C GLY A 72 6.00 11.61 -13.91
N CYS A 73 6.29 11.51 -15.21
CA CYS A 73 7.43 10.72 -15.71
C CYS A 73 8.55 11.56 -16.37
N GLN A 74 8.34 12.87 -16.54
CA GLN A 74 9.29 13.83 -17.13
C GLN A 74 9.69 13.56 -18.58
N LYS A 75 8.98 12.67 -19.28
CA LYS A 75 9.22 12.41 -20.71
C LYS A 75 8.59 13.50 -21.58
N ALA A 76 9.27 13.85 -22.67
CA ALA A 76 8.75 14.80 -23.65
C ALA A 76 7.58 14.20 -24.42
N PHE A 77 6.54 14.99 -24.67
CA PHE A 77 5.44 14.57 -25.53
C PHE A 77 5.92 14.50 -26.99
N SER A 78 5.68 13.37 -27.66
CA SER A 78 6.06 13.15 -29.06
C SER A 78 4.84 13.20 -29.97
N ALA A 79 5.04 13.39 -31.28
CA ALA A 79 3.95 13.42 -32.24
C ALA A 79 3.14 12.10 -32.31
N ALA A 80 3.67 11.00 -31.77
CA ALA A 80 3.00 9.70 -31.70
C ALA A 80 2.02 9.58 -30.51
N ASP A 81 2.06 10.53 -29.56
CA ASP A 81 1.22 10.53 -28.35
C ASP A 81 -0.14 11.23 -28.55
N LYS A 82 -0.47 11.66 -29.78
CA LYS A 82 -1.79 12.18 -30.15
C LYS A 82 -2.72 11.01 -30.51
N LYS A 83 -3.50 10.54 -29.54
CA LYS A 83 -4.72 9.76 -29.80
C LYS A 83 -5.92 10.50 -29.24
#